data_AF-F2AT93-F1
#
_entry.id   AF-F2AT93-F1
#
_cell.length_a   1.000
_cell.length_b   1.000
_cell.length_c   1.000
_cell.angle_alpha   90.00
_cell.angle_beta   90.00
_cell.angle_gamma   90.00
#
_symmetry.space_group_name_H-M   'P 1'
#
loop_
_entity.id
_entity.type
_entity.pdbx_description
1 polymer ?
#
loop_
_entity_poly.entity_id
_entity_poly.type
_entity_poly.pdbx_seq_one_letter_code
_entity_poly.pdbx_strand_id
1 'polypeptide(L)'
;MSDADRRPYLIACTVPVAEYVDEFALTQYVLKHFPQFLTPLERRACAYTTPILSSDDSAKVRTLATKLNDQYGFVPDSDIIAACATDRYAFMDHTRDRILADHPTDVFINRCPECSRIVRTLLAKQCSWCKHKWHTA
;
A
#
# COMPACT_ATOMS: atom_id res chain seq x y z
N MET A 1 24.30 -8.20 0.12
CA MET A 1 23.25 -7.16 0.21
C MET A 1 23.87 -5.92 0.81
N SER A 2 24.11 -4.90 -0.02
CA SER A 2 24.65 -3.61 0.42
C SER A 2 23.60 -2.81 1.19
N ASP A 3 24.05 -2.01 2.15
CA ASP A 3 23.23 -1.15 3.03
C ASP A 3 22.38 -0.09 2.27
N ALA A 4 22.60 0.04 0.96
CA ALA A 4 21.87 0.94 0.06
C ALA A 4 20.43 0.51 -0.30
N ASP A 5 20.02 -0.72 0.04
CA ASP A 5 18.69 -1.27 -0.31
C ASP A 5 17.65 -1.13 0.81
N ARG A 6 18.00 -0.48 1.92
CA ARG A 6 17.07 -0.20 3.02
C ARG A 6 16.13 0.93 2.65
N ARG A 7 15.00 0.60 2.02
CA ARG A 7 13.87 1.54 1.87
C ARG A 7 13.40 2.00 3.27
N PRO A 8 13.39 3.31 3.57
CA PRO A 8 13.11 3.80 4.92
C PRO A 8 11.68 3.47 5.36
N TYR A 9 11.57 2.91 6.56
CA TYR A 9 10.33 2.48 7.18
C TYR A 9 9.43 3.67 7.58
N LEU A 10 8.14 3.49 7.31
CA LEU A 10 6.96 4.06 7.99
C LEU A 10 6.51 5.50 7.67
N ILE A 11 5.26 5.52 7.21
CA ILE A 11 4.31 6.63 7.22
C ILE A 11 3.97 6.97 8.68
N ALA A 12 4.89 7.65 9.37
CA ALA A 12 4.62 8.30 10.65
C ALA A 12 5.08 9.76 10.55
N CYS A 13 4.30 10.66 11.12
CA CYS A 13 4.37 12.10 10.90
C CYS A 13 5.59 12.79 11.56
N THR A 14 6.69 12.09 11.84
CA THR A 14 7.88 12.62 12.53
C THR A 14 9.18 11.96 12.07
N VAL A 15 9.28 11.55 10.81
CA VAL A 15 10.58 11.14 10.24
C VAL A 15 11.32 12.40 9.74
N PRO A 16 12.61 12.58 10.04
CA PRO A 16 13.42 13.67 9.47
C PRO A 16 13.33 13.64 7.94
N VAL A 17 13.58 14.78 7.29
CA VAL A 17 13.51 15.03 5.83
C VAL A 17 14.51 14.18 5.01
N ALA A 18 15.05 13.10 5.55
CA ALA A 18 15.98 12.20 4.89
C ALA A 18 15.21 11.31 3.88
N GLU A 19 15.14 11.85 2.66
CA GLU A 19 14.80 11.21 1.39
C GLU A 19 13.34 10.79 1.16
N TYR A 20 12.57 11.71 0.57
CA TYR A 20 11.31 11.39 -0.09
C TYR A 20 11.59 10.52 -1.33
N VAL A 21 11.14 9.28 -1.31
CA VAL A 21 11.19 8.36 -2.46
C VAL A 21 9.79 8.31 -3.09
N ASP A 22 9.63 8.91 -4.26
CA ASP A 22 8.32 9.08 -4.92
C ASP A 22 7.64 7.75 -5.21
N GLU A 23 8.40 6.78 -5.74
CA GLU A 23 7.91 5.44 -6.06
C GLU A 23 7.34 4.71 -4.84
N PHE A 24 8.05 4.79 -3.70
CA PHE A 24 7.58 4.22 -2.45
C PHE A 24 6.32 4.93 -1.96
N ALA A 25 6.28 6.26 -2.00
CA ALA A 25 5.11 7.04 -1.63
C ALA A 25 3.90 6.70 -2.52
N LEU A 26 4.13 6.48 -3.81
CA LEU A 26 3.11 6.11 -4.80
C LEU A 26 2.55 4.72 -4.51
N THR A 27 3.40 3.73 -4.25
CA THR A 27 2.98 2.38 -3.88
C THR A 27 2.08 2.42 -2.64
N GLN A 28 2.51 3.11 -1.59
CA GLN A 28 1.70 3.24 -0.37
C GLN A 28 0.38 3.99 -0.60
N TYR A 29 0.39 5.02 -1.45
CA TYR A 29 -0.80 5.80 -1.77
C TYR A 29 -1.84 4.97 -2.51
N VAL A 30 -1.40 4.25 -3.56
CA VAL A 30 -2.29 3.42 -4.40
C VAL A 30 -2.94 2.31 -3.55
N LEU A 31 -2.13 1.54 -2.82
CA LEU A 31 -2.62 0.41 -2.02
C LEU A 31 -3.57 0.84 -0.90
N LYS A 32 -3.38 2.07 -0.37
CA LYS A 32 -4.22 2.61 0.70
C LYS A 32 -5.57 3.13 0.19
N HIS A 33 -5.57 3.89 -0.90
CA HIS A 33 -6.75 4.65 -1.34
C HIS A 33 -7.56 3.95 -2.41
N PHE A 34 -6.99 2.93 -3.06
CA PHE A 34 -7.68 2.16 -4.11
C PHE A 34 -7.75 0.65 -3.79
N PRO A 35 -8.13 0.25 -2.55
CA PRO A 35 -8.18 -1.15 -2.18
C PRO A 35 -9.23 -1.93 -2.97
N GLN A 36 -10.20 -1.28 -3.61
CA GLN A 36 -11.20 -1.92 -4.47
C GLN A 36 -10.61 -2.56 -5.73
N PHE A 37 -9.42 -2.12 -6.17
CA PHE A 37 -8.75 -2.68 -7.35
C PHE A 37 -7.77 -3.80 -7.03
N LEU A 38 -7.62 -4.15 -5.74
CA LEU A 38 -6.81 -5.30 -5.33
C LEU A 38 -7.50 -6.61 -5.68
N THR A 39 -6.73 -7.51 -6.29
CA THR A 39 -7.15 -8.91 -6.42
C THR A 39 -7.27 -9.57 -5.04
N PRO A 40 -7.94 -10.73 -4.94
CA PRO A 40 -8.07 -11.43 -3.67
C PRO A 40 -6.70 -11.82 -3.09
N LEU A 41 -5.77 -12.24 -3.96
CA LEU A 41 -4.38 -12.58 -3.61
C LEU A 41 -3.63 -11.35 -3.09
N GLU A 42 -3.64 -10.25 -3.83
CA GLU A 42 -2.94 -9.01 -3.42
C GLU A 42 -3.51 -8.44 -2.13
N ARG A 43 -4.84 -8.50 -1.95
CA ARG A 43 -5.47 -8.07 -0.70
C ARG A 43 -4.96 -8.90 0.47
N ARG A 44 -4.88 -10.21 0.34
CA ARG A 44 -4.36 -11.09 1.40
C ARG A 44 -2.86 -10.85 1.64
N ALA A 45 -2.05 -10.76 0.59
CA ALA A 45 -0.61 -10.55 0.71
C ALA A 45 -0.24 -9.15 1.26
N CYS A 46 -0.91 -8.09 0.80
CA CYS A 46 -0.63 -6.70 1.21
C CYS A 46 -1.22 -6.33 2.58
N ALA A 47 -2.42 -6.79 2.91
CA ALA A 47 -3.13 -6.35 4.13
C ALA A 47 -2.86 -7.22 5.37
N TYR A 48 -2.35 -8.45 5.21
CA TYR A 48 -2.42 -9.46 6.29
C TYR A 48 -1.11 -10.14 6.70
N THR A 49 0.06 -9.52 6.49
CA THR A 49 1.31 -10.02 7.11
C THR A 49 1.25 -9.97 8.64
N THR A 50 0.46 -9.08 9.25
CA THR A 50 0.46 -8.86 10.72
C THR A 50 -0.34 -9.91 11.52
N PRO A 51 -1.51 -10.42 11.07
CA PRO A 51 -2.26 -11.44 11.81
C PRO A 51 -1.83 -12.89 11.54
N ILE A 52 -1.19 -13.18 10.39
CA ILE A 52 -0.68 -14.52 10.07
C ILE A 52 0.51 -14.89 10.99
N LEU A 53 1.19 -13.90 11.56
CA LEU A 53 2.30 -14.11 12.52
C LEU A 53 1.84 -14.40 13.96
N SER A 54 0.54 -14.37 14.26
CA SER A 54 0.00 -14.75 15.57
C SER A 54 -0.67 -16.13 15.47
N SER A 55 0.14 -17.18 15.66
CA SER A 55 -0.18 -18.61 15.70
C SER A 55 -1.29 -19.11 14.76
N ASP A 56 -0.94 -20.08 13.91
CA ASP A 56 -1.83 -20.75 12.95
C ASP A 56 -3.13 -21.30 13.58
N ASP A 57 -3.11 -21.58 14.90
CA ASP A 57 -4.25 -22.09 15.66
C ASP A 57 -5.18 -21.04 16.26
N SER A 58 -4.97 -19.74 16.02
CA SER A 58 -5.85 -18.73 16.61
C SER A 58 -7.24 -18.74 15.93
N ALA A 59 -8.29 -18.92 16.74
CA ALA A 59 -9.68 -18.86 16.26
C ALA A 59 -10.02 -17.53 15.58
N LYS A 60 -9.31 -16.45 15.97
CA LYS A 60 -9.38 -15.13 15.35
C LYS A 60 -8.88 -15.16 13.91
N VAL A 61 -7.73 -15.78 13.64
CA VAL A 61 -7.16 -15.90 12.29
C VAL A 61 -8.08 -16.71 11.40
N ARG A 62 -8.60 -17.86 11.88
CA ARG A 62 -9.56 -18.67 11.11
C ARG A 62 -10.83 -17.89 10.74
N THR A 63 -11.44 -17.22 11.72
CA THR A 63 -12.65 -16.41 11.51
C THR A 63 -12.41 -15.31 10.48
N LEU A 64 -11.25 -14.66 10.56
CA LEU A 64 -10.87 -13.61 9.63
C LEU A 64 -10.63 -14.16 8.21
N ALA A 65 -9.94 -15.30 8.09
CA ALA A 65 -9.68 -15.97 6.82
C ALA A 65 -10.99 -16.34 6.11
N THR A 66 -11.97 -16.90 6.83
CA THR A 66 -13.31 -17.21 6.30
C THR A 66 -14.00 -15.94 5.81
N LYS A 67 -14.11 -14.90 6.64
CA LYS A 67 -14.76 -13.63 6.23
C LYS A 67 -14.14 -13.02 4.98
N LEU A 68 -12.82 -13.10 4.84
CA LEU A 68 -12.11 -12.58 3.67
C LEU A 68 -12.37 -13.43 2.43
N ASN A 69 -12.41 -14.76 2.57
CA ASN A 69 -12.79 -15.64 1.47
C ASN A 69 -14.22 -15.36 0.99
N ASP A 70 -15.15 -15.17 1.92
CA ASP A 70 -16.54 -14.88 1.57
C ASP A 70 -16.68 -13.52 0.89
N GLN A 71 -15.95 -12.51 1.38
CA GLN A 71 -16.07 -11.14 0.88
C GLN A 71 -15.31 -10.89 -0.43
N TYR A 72 -14.14 -11.51 -0.59
CA TYR A 72 -13.21 -11.19 -1.67
C TYR A 72 -12.83 -12.39 -2.53
N GLY A 73 -13.28 -13.60 -2.21
CA GLY A 73 -12.96 -14.82 -2.94
C GLY A 73 -11.85 -15.64 -2.28
N PHE A 74 -11.91 -16.94 -2.55
CA PHE A 74 -10.96 -17.91 -2.02
C PHE A 74 -9.58 -17.78 -2.68
N VAL A 75 -8.53 -17.82 -1.85
CA VAL A 75 -7.14 -17.91 -2.32
C VAL A 75 -6.46 -19.09 -1.63
N PRO A 76 -5.89 -20.04 -2.38
CA PRO A 76 -5.11 -21.14 -1.81
C PRO A 76 -3.94 -20.64 -0.96
N ASP A 77 -3.65 -21.33 0.14
CA ASP A 77 -2.50 -20.98 1.00
C ASP A 77 -1.18 -21.09 0.24
N SER A 78 -1.08 -22.01 -0.73
CA SER A 78 0.09 -22.13 -1.62
C SER A 78 0.38 -20.85 -2.38
N ASP A 79 -0.65 -20.15 -2.84
CA ASP A 79 -0.50 -18.93 -3.63
C ASP A 79 -0.07 -17.76 -2.74
N ILE A 80 -0.57 -17.72 -1.50
CA ILE A 80 -0.12 -16.76 -0.49
C ILE A 80 1.35 -16.99 -0.14
N ILE A 81 1.75 -18.24 0.10
CA ILE A 81 3.13 -18.61 0.42
C ILE A 81 4.06 -18.23 -0.75
N ALA A 82 3.66 -18.52 -2.00
CA ALA A 82 4.41 -18.13 -3.18
C ALA A 82 4.56 -16.61 -3.31
N ALA A 83 3.49 -15.85 -3.05
CA ALA A 83 3.56 -14.39 -3.03
C ALA A 83 4.49 -13.86 -1.92
N CYS A 84 4.46 -14.47 -0.73
CA CYS A 84 5.35 -14.13 0.38
C CYS A 84 6.81 -14.54 0.17
N ALA A 85 7.09 -15.47 -0.74
CA ALA A 85 8.45 -15.87 -1.11
C ALA A 85 9.16 -14.81 -1.99
N THR A 86 8.40 -13.94 -2.64
CA THR A 86 8.93 -12.78 -3.36
C THR A 86 9.25 -11.66 -2.37
N ASP A 87 10.21 -10.78 -2.71
CA ASP A 87 10.42 -9.56 -1.94
C ASP A 87 9.11 -8.77 -1.78
N ARG A 88 8.76 -8.46 -0.54
CA ARG A 88 7.47 -7.82 -0.21
C ARG A 88 7.31 -6.47 -0.92
N TYR A 89 8.37 -5.68 -1.04
CA TYR A 89 8.28 -4.37 -1.68
C TYR A 89 8.14 -4.52 -3.19
N ALA A 90 8.85 -5.46 -3.82
CA ALA A 90 8.68 -5.79 -5.22
C ALA A 90 7.24 -6.26 -5.52
N PHE A 91 6.65 -7.10 -4.66
CA PHE A 91 5.25 -7.51 -4.79
C PHE A 91 4.29 -6.32 -4.73
N MET A 92 4.52 -5.40 -3.78
CA MET A 92 3.71 -4.18 -3.64
C MET A 92 3.88 -3.23 -4.83
N ASP A 93 5.10 -3.07 -5.35
CA ASP A 93 5.40 -2.25 -6.52
C ASP A 93 4.71 -2.83 -7.78
N HIS A 94 4.77 -4.15 -7.99
CA HIS A 94 4.03 -4.82 -9.08
C HIS A 94 2.51 -4.66 -8.95
N THR A 95 1.99 -4.75 -7.72
CA THR A 95 0.56 -4.52 -7.47
C THR A 95 0.16 -3.10 -7.84
N ARG A 96 0.97 -2.11 -7.45
CA ARG A 96 0.77 -0.70 -7.83
C ARG A 96 0.79 -0.55 -9.35
N ASP A 97 1.80 -1.07 -10.02
CA ASP A 97 1.97 -0.93 -11.47
C ASP A 97 0.78 -1.52 -12.23
N ARG A 98 0.32 -2.70 -11.83
CA ARG A 98 -0.88 -3.33 -12.37
C ARG A 98 -2.11 -2.44 -12.20
N ILE A 99 -2.36 -1.94 -10.99
CA ILE A 99 -3.52 -1.07 -10.72
C ILE A 99 -3.47 0.20 -11.60
N LEU A 100 -2.30 0.82 -11.74
CA LEU A 100 -2.14 2.02 -12.57
C LEU A 100 -2.35 1.72 -14.06
N ALA A 101 -1.93 0.55 -14.53
CA ALA A 101 -2.11 0.12 -15.92
C ALA A 101 -3.57 -0.26 -16.24
N ASP A 102 -4.24 -0.97 -15.33
CA ASP A 102 -5.60 -1.47 -15.54
C ASP A 102 -6.67 -0.38 -15.30
N HIS A 103 -6.38 0.62 -14.46
CA HIS A 103 -7.34 1.64 -14.02
C HIS A 103 -6.84 3.09 -14.19
N PRO A 104 -6.34 3.49 -15.37
CA PRO A 104 -5.69 4.79 -15.56
C PRO A 104 -6.63 5.99 -15.36
N THR A 105 -7.95 5.80 -15.56
CA THR A 105 -8.96 6.85 -15.39
C THR A 105 -9.56 6.91 -13.99
N ASP A 106 -9.50 5.80 -13.25
CA ASP A 106 -10.12 5.71 -11.92
C ASP A 106 -9.12 6.05 -10.80
N VAL A 107 -7.82 5.93 -11.07
CA VAL A 107 -6.76 6.17 -10.09
C VAL A 107 -6.21 7.59 -10.24
N PHE A 108 -6.64 8.48 -9.35
CA PHE A 108 -6.11 9.84 -9.26
C PHE A 108 -5.07 9.98 -8.15
N ILE A 109 -3.87 10.46 -8.50
CA ILE A 109 -2.79 10.72 -7.54
C ILE A 109 -2.80 12.20 -7.15
N ASN A 110 -3.30 12.51 -5.95
CA ASN A 110 -3.24 13.87 -5.45
C ASN A 110 -1.78 14.25 -5.11
N ARG A 111 -1.26 15.25 -5.83
CA ARG A 111 0.09 15.81 -5.66
C ARG A 111 0.00 17.27 -5.27
N CYS A 112 0.93 17.72 -4.44
CA CYS A 112 1.06 19.13 -4.11
C CYS A 112 1.47 19.94 -5.35
N PRO A 113 0.79 21.06 -5.68
CA PRO A 113 1.15 21.86 -6.86
C PRO A 113 2.52 22.55 -6.74
N GLU A 114 3.01 22.80 -5.53
CA GLU A 114 4.31 23.47 -5.32
C GLU A 114 5.50 22.51 -5.33
N CYS A 115 5.39 21.37 -4.63
CA CYS A 115 6.53 20.46 -4.46
C CYS A 115 6.37 19.12 -5.19
N SER A 116 5.26 18.92 -5.90
CA SER A 116 4.91 17.70 -6.65
C SER A 116 4.85 16.39 -5.83
N ARG A 117 5.09 16.45 -4.52
CA ARG A 117 5.02 15.28 -3.63
C ARG A 117 3.58 14.84 -3.42
N ILE A 118 3.40 13.52 -3.28
CA ILE A 118 2.09 12.90 -3.01
C ILE A 118 1.60 13.32 -1.61
N VAL A 119 0.33 13.74 -1.55
CA VAL A 119 -0.31 14.16 -0.30
C VAL A 119 -1.05 12.99 0.36
N ARG A 120 -1.36 13.11 1.66
CA ARG A 120 -1.82 11.94 2.45
C ARG A 120 -3.17 11.38 2.08
N THR A 121 -4.08 12.22 1.57
CA THR A 121 -5.48 11.85 1.31
C THR A 121 -5.88 12.34 -0.08
N LEU A 122 -6.85 11.66 -0.70
CA LEU A 122 -7.39 12.04 -2.00
C LEU A 122 -7.90 13.49 -2.02
N LEU A 123 -8.46 13.95 -0.90
CA LEU A 123 -9.10 15.28 -0.78
C LEU A 123 -8.22 16.34 -0.10
N ALA A 124 -6.93 16.05 0.13
CA ALA A 124 -6.05 17.01 0.78
C ALA A 124 -5.93 18.30 -0.05
N LYS A 125 -6.10 19.44 0.64
CA LYS A 125 -5.91 20.81 0.11
C LYS A 125 -4.73 21.54 0.78
N GLN A 126 -3.94 20.81 1.56
CA GLN A 126 -2.73 21.30 2.21
C GLN A 126 -1.63 20.23 2.16
N CYS A 127 -0.41 20.65 1.84
CA CYS A 127 0.73 19.76 1.72
C CYS A 127 1.38 19.54 3.09
N SER A 128 1.49 18.28 3.52
CA SER A 128 2.20 17.93 4.76
C SER A 128 3.71 18.16 4.68
N TRP A 129 4.27 18.22 3.46
CA TRP A 129 5.70 18.36 3.18
C TRP A 129 6.15 19.82 3.19
N CYS A 130 5.66 20.65 2.26
CA CYS A 130 6.04 22.06 2.12
C CYS A 130 5.06 23.04 2.77
N LYS A 131 3.97 22.55 3.39
CA LYS A 131 2.94 23.36 4.08
C LYS A 131 2.09 24.28 3.20
N HIS A 132 2.33 24.32 1.89
CA HIS A 132 1.49 25.04 0.92
C HIS A 132 0.02 24.60 1.01
N LYS A 133 -0.90 25.54 0.79
CA LYS A 133 -2.35 25.36 0.84
C LYS A 133 -2.94 25.80 -0.50
N TRP A 134 -3.80 24.98 -1.11
CA TRP A 134 -4.47 25.25 -2.38
C TRP A 134 -5.99 25.17 -2.21
N HIS A 135 -6.49 25.84 -1.17
CA HIS A 135 -7.91 26.10 -1.08
C HIS A 135 -8.25 27.12 -2.18
N THR A 136 -8.89 26.67 -3.26
CA THR A 136 -9.58 27.59 -4.17
C THR A 136 -10.61 28.36 -3.33
N ALA A 137 -10.58 29.68 -3.44
CA ALA A 137 -11.59 30.57 -2.86
C ALA A 137 -12.95 30.35 -3.53
#